data_AF-A0A7Y9W5L8-F1
#
_entry.id   AF-A0A7Y9W5L8-F1
#
_cell.length_a   1.000
_cell.length_b   1.000
_cell.length_c   1.000
_cell.angle_alpha   90.00
_cell.angle_beta   90.00
_cell.angle_gamma   90.00
#
_symmetry.space_group_name_H-M   'P 1'
#
loop_
_entity.id
_entity.type
_entity.pdbx_description
1 polymer ?
#
loop_
_entity_poly.entity_id
_entity_poly.type
_entity_poly.pdbx_seq_one_letter_code
_entity_poly.pdbx_strand_id
1 'polypeptide(L)' 'MYQQILVAVDGSETSAHALEAALQLARDAGAKLQPLFLS' A
#
# COMPACT_ATOMS: atom_id res chain seq x y z
N MET A 1 16.26 -1.08 3.06
CA MET A 1 15.08 -1.72 3.68
C MET A 1 14.02 -0.64 3.87
N TYR A 2 12.77 -0.88 3.43
CA TYR A 2 11.69 0.10 3.57
C TYR A 2 11.21 0.13 5.02
N GLN A 3 11.10 1.33 5.61
CA GLN A 3 10.55 1.50 6.97
C GLN A 3 9.08 1.94 6.93
N GLN A 4 8.69 2.62 5.85
CA GLN A 4 7.32 3.07 5.60
C GLN A 4 7.02 2.96 4.10
N ILE A 5 5.84 2.45 3.79
CA ILE A 5 5.32 2.30 2.42
C ILE A 5 4.06 3.15 2.35
N LEU A 6 4.00 4.07 1.38
CA LEU A 6 2.82 4.86 1.06
C LEU A 6 2.19 4.28 -0.21
N VAL A 7 0.89 3.97 -0.17
CA VAL A 7 0.15 3.49 -1.33
C VAL A 7 -1.03 4.41 -1.63
N ALA A 8 -1.12 4.89 -2.87
CA ALA A 8 -2.24 5.69 -3.32
C ALA A 8 -3.41 4.78 -3.70
N VAL A 9 -4.61 5.12 -3.22
CA VAL A 9 -5.87 4.43 -3.54
C VAL A 9 -6.90 5.42 -4.05
N ASP A 10 -7.55 5.11 -5.17
CA ASP A 10 -8.56 5.98 -5.82
C ASP A 10 -9.94 5.32 -5.91
N GLY A 11 -10.10 4.14 -5.32
CA GLY A 11 -11.35 3.37 -5.33
C GLY A 11 -11.54 2.51 -6.58
N SER A 12 -10.63 2.56 -7.56
CA SER A 12 -10.61 1.63 -8.68
C SER A 12 -10.18 0.22 -8.24
N GLU A 13 -10.60 -0.80 -9.00
CA GLU A 13 -10.15 -2.20 -8.82
C GLU A 13 -8.63 -2.32 -8.92
N THR A 14 -8.00 -1.56 -9.83
CA THR A 14 -6.54 -1.52 -9.96
C THR A 14 -5.87 -1.00 -8.68
N SER A 15 -6.43 0.02 -8.05
CA SER A 15 -5.91 0.54 -6.79
C SER A 15 -6.09 -0.44 -5.61
N ALA A 16 -7.13 -1.27 -5.65
CA ALA A 16 -7.31 -2.35 -4.67
C ALA A 16 -6.21 -3.40 -4.78
N HIS A 17 -5.85 -3.82 -6.00
CA HIS A 17 -4.72 -4.74 -6.22
C HIS A 17 -3.38 -4.12 -5.79
N ALA A 18 -3.18 -2.82 -6.02
CA ALA A 18 -1.99 -2.12 -5.55
C ALA A 18 -1.90 -2.12 -4.02
N LEU A 19 -3.02 -1.94 -3.32
CA LEU A 19 -3.10 -2.01 -1.87
C LEU A 19 -2.76 -3.42 -1.34
N GLU A 20 -3.26 -4.48 -1.97
CA GLU A 20 -2.94 -5.87 -1.60
C GLU A 20 -1.44 -6.17 -1.74
N ALA A 21 -0.83 -5.76 -2.85
CA ALA A 21 0.61 -5.93 -3.06
C ALA A 21 1.43 -5.15 -2.03
N ALA A 22 1.02 -3.91 -1.71
CA ALA A 22 1.68 -3.08 -0.71
C ALA A 22 1.56 -3.66 0.71
N LEU A 23 0.42 -4.28 1.04
CA LEU A 23 0.21 -5.01 2.29
C LEU A 23 1.17 -6.19 2.42
N GLN A 24 1.36 -6.98 1.36
CA GLN A 24 2.29 -8.10 1.38
C GLN A 24 3.73 -7.62 1.57
N LEU A 25 4.14 -6.60 0.81
CA LEU A 25 5.47 -6.02 0.89
C LEU A 25 5.77 -5.44 2.27
N ALA A 26 4.80 -4.78 2.90
CA ALA A 26 4.95 -4.22 4.24
C ALA A 26 5.16 -5.32 5.29
N ARG A 27 4.43 -6.44 5.19
CA ARG A 27 4.61 -7.59 6.09
C ARG A 27 5.99 -8.20 5.95
N ASP A 28 6.42 -8.46 4.72
CA ASP A 28 7.70 -9.10 4.43
C ASP A 28 8.88 -8.22 4.88
N ALA A 29 8.73 -6.89 4.78
CA ALA A 29 9.74 -5.93 5.20
C ALA A 29 9.66 -5.53 6.68
N GLY A 30 8.62 -5.91 7.43
CA GLY A 30 8.34 -5.37 8.76
C GLY A 30 8.10 -3.85 8.76
N ALA A 31 7.59 -3.32 7.66
CA ALA A 31 7.40 -1.89 7.42
C ALA A 31 5.98 -1.43 7.81
N LYS A 32 5.85 -0.14 8.13
CA LYS A 32 4.53 0.49 8.26
C LYS A 32 3.92 0.73 6.89
N LEU A 33 2.63 0.45 6.72
CA LEU A 33 1.87 0.80 5.52
C LEU A 33 0.94 1.97 5.83
N GLN A 34 0.96 2.99 4.97
CA GLN A 34 0.04 4.11 4.97
C GLN A 34 -0.70 4.15 3.63
N PRO A 35 -2.01 3.88 3.60
CA PRO A 35 -2.83 4.19 2.44
C PRO A 35 -3.19 5.68 2.40
N LEU A 36 -3.19 6.26 1.20
CA LEU A 36 -3.65 7.63 0.93
C LEU A 36 -4.77 7.59 -0.10
N PHE A 37 -5.98 7.97 0.32
CA PHE A 37 -7.11 8.08 -0.60
C PHE A 37 -7.00 9.37 -1.42
N LEU A 38 -7.12 9.24 -2.75
CA LEU A 38 -7.11 10.36 -3.68
C LEU A 38 -8.52 10.53 -4.25
N SER A 39 -9.06 11.74 -4.11
CA SER A 39 -10.38 12.17 -4.59
C SER A 39 -10.31 12.78 -5.98
#